data_AF-A0A0K2T4B9-F1
#
_entry.id   AF-A0A0K2T4B9-F1
#
_cell.length_a   1.000
_cell.length_b   1.000
_cell.length_c   1.000
_cell.angle_alpha   90.00
_cell.angle_beta   90.00
_cell.angle_gamma   90.00
#
_symmetry.space_group_name_H-M   'P 1'
#
loop_
_entity.id
_entity.type
_entity.pdbx_description
1 polymer ?
#
loop_
_entity_poly.entity_id
_entity_poly.type
_entity_poly.pdbx_seq_one_letter_code
_entity_poly.pdbx_strand_id
1 'polypeptide(L)'
;RQLYLKVYYIYRFLWSLPPCEILHRNESVLKAKALVYFHKGNFKEMYRTVESYQFKEQNHPKLQMLWMKAHYIEAEKLRGRPLGAVGKYRIRRKFPLPRTIWDGEETSYCFKEKSRQVLREWYNHNPYPSPREKRELSEATGLTTTQVSNWFKNRRQRDRASEGAG
;
A
#
# COMPACT_ATOMS: atom_id res chain seq x y z
N ARG A 1 -3.56 25.63 -12.97
CA ARG A 1 -3.06 27.00 -12.67
C ARG A 1 -3.34 27.44 -11.23
N GLN A 2 -4.58 27.35 -10.73
CA GLN A 2 -4.96 27.80 -9.37
C GLN A 2 -4.34 26.98 -8.21
N LEU A 3 -4.19 25.66 -8.37
CA LEU A 3 -3.54 24.78 -7.38
C LEU A 3 -2.05 25.11 -7.20
N TYR A 4 -1.36 25.40 -8.31
CA TYR A 4 0.06 25.75 -8.33
C TYR A 4 0.33 27.05 -7.55
N LEU A 5 -0.52 28.06 -7.76
CA LEU A 5 -0.45 29.33 -7.04
C LEU A 5 -0.67 29.11 -5.54
N LYS A 6 -1.68 28.33 -5.13
CA LYS A 6 -1.92 28.01 -3.72
C LYS A 6 -0.72 27.34 -3.05
N VAL A 7 -0.11 26.34 -3.68
CA VAL A 7 1.08 25.66 -3.16
C VAL A 7 2.27 26.60 -3.06
N TYR A 8 2.44 27.50 -4.03
CA TYR A 8 3.50 28.50 -4.01
C TYR A 8 3.36 29.50 -2.85
N TYR A 9 2.16 29.98 -2.55
CA TYR A 9 1.93 30.85 -1.39
C TYR A 9 2.21 30.13 -0.07
N ILE A 10 1.80 28.86 0.05
CA ILE A 10 2.10 28.04 1.22
C ILE A 10 3.62 27.85 1.36
N TYR A 11 4.34 27.59 0.26
CA TYR A 11 5.80 27.52 0.27
C TYR A 11 6.43 28.83 0.75
N ARG A 12 6.04 29.98 0.20
CA ARG A 12 6.61 31.26 0.64
C ARG A 12 6.35 31.53 2.12
N PHE A 13 5.14 31.24 2.59
CA PHE A 13 4.77 31.41 3.99
C PHE A 13 5.59 30.51 4.92
N LEU A 14 5.74 29.23 4.58
CA LEU A 14 6.49 28.27 5.39
C LEU A 14 7.98 28.65 5.51
N TRP A 15 8.56 29.26 4.48
CA TRP A 15 9.96 29.72 4.45
C TRP A 15 10.16 31.11 5.06
N SER A 16 9.09 31.87 5.28
CA SER A 16 9.12 33.12 6.05
C SER A 16 8.89 32.92 7.54
N LEU A 17 8.64 31.68 7.99
CA LEU A 17 8.44 31.40 9.41
C LEU A 17 9.77 31.58 10.17
N PRO A 18 9.73 32.21 11.36
CA PRO A 18 10.92 32.32 12.20
C PRO A 18 11.41 30.92 12.61
N PRO A 19 12.73 30.73 12.84
CA PRO A 19 13.31 29.47 13.28
C PRO A 19 12.90 29.17 14.73
N CYS A 20 11.66 28.74 14.91
CA CYS A 20 11.07 28.38 16.19
C CYS A 20 10.73 26.89 16.15
N GLU A 21 11.36 26.09 17.01
CA GLU A 21 11.15 24.63 17.02
C GLU A 21 9.69 24.25 17.26
N ILE A 22 9.00 24.94 18.16
CA ILE A 22 7.60 24.67 18.51
C ILE A 22 6.71 24.85 17.27
N LEU A 23 6.94 25.92 16.51
CA LEU A 23 6.18 26.21 15.29
C LEU A 23 6.47 25.17 14.20
N HIS A 24 7.73 24.77 14.05
CA HIS A 24 8.13 23.79 13.03
C HIS A 24 7.73 22.35 13.36
N ARG A 25 7.44 22.05 14.64
CA ARG A 25 6.85 20.78 15.10
C ARG A 25 5.31 20.78 15.08
N ASN A 26 4.68 21.90 14.76
CA ASN A 26 3.23 21.97 14.64
C ASN A 26 2.73 21.09 13.48
N GLU A 27 1.73 20.23 13.72
CA GLU A 27 1.21 19.30 12.71
C GLU A 27 0.70 20.00 11.44
N SER A 28 0.08 21.17 11.56
CA SER A 28 -0.42 21.92 10.40
C SER A 28 0.74 22.39 9.51
N VAL A 29 1.84 22.83 10.13
CA VAL A 29 3.08 23.22 9.45
C VAL A 29 3.73 22.01 8.80
N LEU A 30 3.84 20.89 9.51
CA LEU A 30 4.41 19.64 8.99
C LEU A 30 3.59 19.08 7.82
N LYS A 31 2.25 19.08 7.92
CA LYS A 31 1.35 18.68 6.83
C LYS A 31 1.52 19.59 5.60
N ALA A 32 1.63 20.91 5.82
CA ALA A 32 1.86 21.86 4.75
C ALA A 32 3.24 21.66 4.09
N LYS A 33 4.29 21.40 4.88
CA LYS A 33 5.64 21.03 4.37
C LYS A 33 5.57 19.76 3.52
N ALA A 34 4.93 18.70 4.00
CA ALA A 34 4.77 17.44 3.26
C ALA A 34 4.04 17.66 1.92
N LEU A 35 2.98 18.48 1.91
CA LEU A 35 2.25 18.84 0.69
C LEU A 35 3.14 19.61 -0.31
N VAL A 36 3.90 20.57 0.19
CA VAL A 36 4.84 21.36 -0.63
C VAL A 36 5.92 20.46 -1.24
N TYR A 37 6.55 19.60 -0.43
CA TYR A 37 7.56 18.67 -0.91
C TYR A 37 7.02 17.72 -1.99
N PHE A 38 5.80 17.21 -1.79
CA PHE A 38 5.11 16.40 -2.79
C PHE A 38 4.94 17.13 -4.13
N HIS A 39 4.47 18.38 -4.09
CA HIS A 39 4.25 19.16 -5.32
C HIS A 39 5.54 19.60 -6.02
N LYS A 40 6.64 19.78 -5.28
CA LYS A 40 7.97 20.04 -5.85
C LYS A 40 8.65 18.77 -6.38
N GLY A 41 8.04 17.60 -6.21
CA GLY A 41 8.64 16.30 -6.56
C GLY A 41 9.78 15.89 -5.64
N ASN A 42 9.95 16.55 -4.49
CA ASN A 42 10.95 16.19 -3.50
C ASN A 42 10.38 15.14 -2.55
N PHE A 43 10.20 13.91 -3.05
CA PHE A 43 9.57 12.85 -2.29
C PHE A 43 10.42 12.39 -1.10
N LYS A 44 11.75 12.46 -1.19
CA LYS A 44 12.67 12.09 -0.10
C LYS A 44 12.41 12.89 1.18
N GLU A 45 12.30 14.22 1.08
CA GLU A 45 12.00 15.05 2.26
C GLU A 45 10.56 14.89 2.73
N MET A 46 9.65 14.61 1.80
CA MET A 46 8.27 14.29 2.14
C MET A 46 8.20 13.02 3.01
N TYR A 47 8.88 11.94 2.62
CA TYR A 47 8.93 10.69 3.39
C TYR A 47 9.51 10.92 4.78
N ARG A 48 10.67 11.59 4.87
CA ARG A 48 11.28 11.94 6.16
C ARG A 48 10.32 12.70 7.06
N THR A 49 9.61 13.69 6.52
CA THR A 49 8.63 14.47 7.31
C THR A 49 7.51 13.59 7.85
N VAL A 50 7.00 12.67 7.03
CA VAL A 50 5.92 11.77 7.42
C VAL A 50 6.40 10.72 8.43
N GLU A 51 7.61 10.19 8.29
CA GLU A 51 8.18 9.15 9.15
C GLU A 51 8.69 9.68 10.50
N SER A 52 9.07 10.96 10.59
CA SER A 52 9.76 11.50 11.78
C SER A 52 8.82 12.04 12.86
N TYR A 53 7.53 12.26 12.55
CA TYR A 53 6.60 12.92 13.46
C TYR A 53 5.28 12.16 13.56
N GLN A 54 4.79 11.93 14.78
CA GLN A 54 3.46 11.38 14.99
C GLN A 54 2.40 12.42 14.60
N PHE A 55 1.40 12.01 13.83
CA PHE A 55 0.27 12.85 13.48
C PHE A 55 -1.01 12.35 14.17
N LYS A 56 -1.93 13.27 14.45
CA LYS A 56 -3.31 12.93 14.83
C LYS A 56 -4.07 12.29 13.67
N GLU A 57 -5.01 11.41 14.01
CA GLU A 57 -5.83 10.62 13.07
C GLU A 57 -6.53 11.47 12.00
N GLN A 58 -7.03 12.65 12.38
CA GLN A 58 -7.63 13.61 11.46
C GLN A 58 -6.73 14.01 10.27
N ASN A 59 -5.41 13.94 10.44
CA ASN A 59 -4.43 14.27 9.41
C ASN A 59 -3.97 13.04 8.62
N HIS A 60 -4.22 11.82 9.11
CA HIS A 60 -3.75 10.57 8.49
C HIS A 60 -4.23 10.40 7.04
N PRO A 61 -5.54 10.54 6.69
CA PRO A 61 -6.00 10.23 5.33
C PRO A 61 -5.27 11.04 4.25
N LYS A 62 -4.97 12.31 4.55
CA LYS A 62 -4.26 13.18 3.61
C LYS A 62 -2.80 12.76 3.45
N LEU A 63 -2.12 12.43 4.54
CA LEU A 63 -0.71 12.03 4.52
C LEU A 63 -0.52 10.65 3.89
N GLN A 64 -1.41 9.70 4.20
CA GLN A 64 -1.47 8.38 3.58
C GLN A 64 -1.67 8.49 2.06
N MET A 65 -2.58 9.36 1.62
CA MET A 65 -2.80 9.63 0.20
C MET A 65 -1.52 10.19 -0.48
N LEU A 66 -0.85 11.17 0.14
CA LEU A 66 0.38 11.74 -0.41
C LEU A 66 1.49 10.68 -0.48
N TRP A 67 1.66 9.89 0.57
CA TRP A 67 2.67 8.83 0.68
C TRP A 67 2.52 7.80 -0.45
N MET A 68 1.30 7.28 -0.60
CA MET A 68 0.98 6.30 -1.63
C MET A 68 1.14 6.87 -3.03
N LYS A 69 0.65 8.09 -3.26
CA LYS A 69 0.75 8.74 -4.56
C LYS A 69 2.18 9.04 -4.96
N ALA A 70 3.04 9.43 -4.01
CA ALA A 70 4.46 9.68 -4.26
C ALA A 70 5.16 8.41 -4.75
N HIS A 71 4.98 7.29 -4.04
CA HIS A 71 5.58 6.02 -4.46
C HIS A 71 5.02 5.50 -5.80
N TYR A 72 3.73 5.74 -6.09
CA TYR A 72 3.18 5.42 -7.41
C TYR A 72 3.86 6.24 -8.51
N ILE A 73 4.03 7.55 -8.33
CA ILE A 73 4.68 8.44 -9.31
C ILE A 73 6.13 8.00 -9.56
N GLU A 74 6.91 7.71 -8.51
CA GLU A 74 8.28 7.22 -8.66
C GLU A 74 8.34 5.90 -9.43
N ALA A 75 7.47 4.95 -9.08
CA ALA A 75 7.40 3.66 -9.74
C ALA A 75 6.94 3.75 -11.20
N GLU A 76 5.99 4.63 -11.53
CA GLU A 76 5.56 4.91 -12.91
C GLU A 76 6.67 5.55 -13.73
N LYS A 77 7.39 6.53 -13.14
CA LYS A 77 8.53 7.18 -13.77
C LYS A 77 9.65 6.19 -14.08
N LEU A 78 9.98 5.30 -13.13
CA LEU A 78 11.00 4.27 -13.33
C LEU A 78 10.60 3.24 -14.40
N ARG A 79 9.31 2.90 -14.49
CA ARG A 79 8.81 1.90 -15.44
C ARG A 79 8.50 2.46 -16.84
N GLY A 80 8.39 3.79 -16.97
CA GLY A 80 7.97 4.45 -18.21
C GLY A 80 6.52 4.19 -18.63
N ARG A 81 5.68 3.63 -17.74
CA ARG A 81 4.26 3.35 -18.02
C ARG A 81 3.39 3.40 -16.75
N PRO A 82 2.08 3.68 -16.88
CA PRO A 82 1.16 3.72 -15.75
C PRO A 82 1.07 2.38 -14.98
N LEU A 83 0.87 2.46 -13.67
CA LEU A 83 0.67 1.29 -12.83
C LEU A 83 -0.77 0.77 -12.92
N GLY A 84 -0.92 -0.48 -13.37
CA GLY A 84 -2.15 -1.25 -13.18
C GLY A 84 -2.38 -1.66 -11.71
N ALA A 85 -3.53 -2.27 -11.42
CA ALA A 85 -3.94 -2.65 -10.07
C ALA A 85 -2.91 -3.52 -9.33
N VAL A 86 -2.34 -4.52 -10.00
CA VAL A 86 -1.29 -5.40 -9.44
C VAL A 86 -0.01 -4.63 -9.15
N GLY A 87 0.35 -3.68 -10.01
CA GLY A 87 1.50 -2.81 -9.79
C GLY A 87 1.32 -1.96 -8.53
N LYS A 88 0.17 -1.30 -8.40
CA LYS A 88 -0.15 -0.52 -7.19
C LYS A 88 -0.16 -1.40 -5.93
N TYR A 89 -0.70 -2.62 -6.00
CA TYR A 89 -0.65 -3.57 -4.88
C TYR A 89 0.79 -3.89 -4.45
N ARG A 90 1.68 -4.19 -5.39
CA ARG A 90 3.10 -4.45 -5.10
C ARG A 90 3.78 -3.26 -4.43
N ILE A 91 3.47 -2.03 -4.86
CA ILE A 91 4.01 -0.81 -4.24
C ILE A 91 3.52 -0.66 -2.80
N ARG A 92 2.22 -0.85 -2.52
CA ARG A 92 1.69 -0.79 -1.15
C ARG A 92 2.35 -1.81 -0.22
N ARG A 93 2.67 -2.99 -0.74
CA ARG A 93 3.38 -4.05 0.00
C ARG A 93 4.85 -3.72 0.24
N LYS A 94 5.51 -3.09 -0.73
CA LYS A 94 6.93 -2.72 -0.64
C LYS A 94 7.14 -1.51 0.29
N PHE A 95 6.20 -0.58 0.30
CA PHE A 95 6.26 0.66 1.08
C PHE A 95 4.98 0.81 1.91
N PRO A 96 4.86 0.06 3.02
CA PRO A 96 3.70 0.18 3.91
C PRO A 96 3.61 1.59 4.51
N LEU A 97 2.43 1.94 5.03
CA LEU A 97 2.26 3.21 5.73
C LEU A 97 3.09 3.20 7.03
N PRO A 98 3.83 4.27 7.34
CA PRO A 98 4.56 4.36 8.59
C PRO A 98 3.57 4.54 9.77
N ARG A 99 3.97 4.03 10.95
CA ARG A 99 3.17 4.07 12.20
C ARG A 99 2.82 5.49 12.67
N THR A 100 3.50 6.49 12.12
CA THR A 100 3.24 7.92 12.34
C THR A 100 1.92 8.41 11.76
N ILE A 101 1.42 7.73 10.72
CA ILE A 101 0.18 8.08 10.02
C ILE A 101 -0.76 6.86 9.87
N TRP A 102 -0.55 5.83 10.69
CA TRP A 102 -1.32 4.60 10.67
C TRP A 102 -1.22 3.89 12.03
N ASP A 103 -2.36 3.51 12.59
CA ASP A 103 -2.51 2.74 13.83
C ASP A 103 -1.89 1.33 13.74
N GLY A 104 -1.79 0.81 12.52
CA GLY A 104 -1.14 -0.45 12.22
C GLY A 104 -2.01 -1.68 12.40
N GLU A 105 -3.32 -1.52 12.21
CA GLU A 105 -4.23 -2.65 11.96
C GLU A 105 -3.93 -3.30 10.61
N GLU A 106 -2.99 -4.24 10.63
CA GLU A 106 -2.53 -4.91 9.42
C GLU A 106 -3.65 -5.76 8.79
N THR A 107 -4.05 -5.42 7.56
CA THR A 107 -4.94 -6.30 6.80
C THR A 107 -4.16 -7.56 6.41
N SER A 108 -4.37 -8.67 7.12
CA SER A 108 -3.79 -9.96 6.72
C SER A 108 -4.39 -10.40 5.39
N TYR A 109 -3.62 -10.20 4.31
CA TYR A 109 -3.97 -10.69 2.97
C TYR A 109 -3.78 -12.22 2.84
N CYS A 110 -3.17 -12.86 3.84
CA CYS A 110 -3.05 -14.30 3.91
C CYS A 110 -4.31 -14.91 4.53
N PHE A 111 -4.77 -16.03 3.97
CA PHE A 111 -5.82 -16.82 4.61
C PHE A 111 -5.35 -17.33 5.98
N LYS A 112 -6.29 -17.53 6.91
CA LYS A 112 -6.01 -18.14 8.22
C LYS A 112 -5.32 -19.49 8.03
N GLU A 113 -4.46 -19.89 8.98
CA GLU A 113 -3.69 -21.16 8.89
C GLU A 113 -4.62 -22.35 8.64
N LYS A 114 -5.72 -22.44 9.39
CA LYS A 114 -6.75 -23.48 9.21
C LYS A 114 -7.25 -23.57 7.77
N SER A 115 -7.64 -22.44 7.16
CA SER A 115 -8.09 -22.40 5.76
C SER A 115 -6.97 -22.80 4.79
N ARG A 116 -5.71 -22.43 5.06
CA ARG A 116 -4.55 -22.81 4.24
C ARG A 116 -4.28 -24.31 4.30
N GLN A 117 -4.41 -24.92 5.48
CA GLN A 117 -4.21 -26.34 5.69
C GLN A 117 -5.22 -27.15 4.87
N VAL A 118 -6.52 -26.85 4.99
CA VAL A 118 -7.59 -27.52 4.24
C VAL A 118 -7.33 -27.45 2.72
N LEU A 119 -6.96 -26.28 2.20
CA LEU A 119 -6.66 -26.11 0.77
C LEU A 119 -5.43 -26.92 0.32
N ARG A 120 -4.38 -27.00 1.14
CA ARG A 120 -3.17 -27.77 0.85
C ARG A 120 -3.44 -29.27 0.86
N GLU A 121 -4.14 -29.75 1.88
CA GLU A 121 -4.55 -31.15 1.99
C GLU A 121 -5.37 -31.54 0.78
N TRP A 122 -6.38 -30.74 0.41
CA TRP A 122 -7.17 -31.01 -0.80
C TRP A 122 -6.33 -31.03 -2.07
N TYR A 123 -5.42 -30.05 -2.23
CA TYR A 123 -4.59 -29.94 -3.42
C TYR A 123 -3.71 -31.17 -3.67
N ASN A 124 -3.19 -31.78 -2.59
CA ASN A 124 -2.39 -32.99 -2.68
C ASN A 124 -3.19 -34.19 -3.20
N HIS A 125 -4.52 -34.21 -2.97
CA HIS A 125 -5.42 -35.24 -3.49
C HIS A 125 -5.94 -34.91 -4.88
N ASN A 126 -6.41 -33.67 -5.09
CA ASN A 126 -7.00 -33.20 -6.34
C ASN A 126 -6.63 -31.72 -6.63
N PRO A 127 -5.66 -31.46 -7.53
CA PRO A 127 -5.28 -30.10 -7.94
C PRO A 127 -6.34 -29.35 -8.79
N TYR A 128 -7.38 -30.03 -9.27
CA TYR A 128 -8.39 -29.50 -10.19
C TYR A 128 -9.82 -29.75 -9.68
N PRO A 129 -10.24 -29.09 -8.58
CA PRO A 129 -11.58 -29.27 -8.03
C PRO A 129 -12.65 -28.73 -9.00
N SER A 130 -13.74 -29.47 -9.12
CA SER A 130 -14.96 -29.14 -9.84
C SER A 130 -15.70 -27.95 -9.22
N PRO A 131 -16.69 -27.35 -9.91
CA PRO A 131 -17.52 -26.28 -9.35
C PRO A 131 -18.28 -26.66 -8.07
N ARG A 132 -18.57 -27.95 -7.87
CA ARG A 132 -19.19 -28.46 -6.63
C ARG A 132 -18.17 -28.51 -5.50
N GLU A 133 -17.02 -29.15 -5.71
CA GLU A 133 -15.96 -29.25 -4.70
C GLU A 133 -15.44 -27.87 -4.30
N LYS A 134 -15.40 -26.90 -5.22
CA LYS A 134 -15.06 -25.50 -4.89
C LYS A 134 -16.06 -24.83 -3.94
N ARG A 135 -17.34 -25.21 -4.00
CA ARG A 135 -18.36 -24.73 -3.05
C ARG A 135 -18.18 -25.39 -1.69
N GLU A 136 -17.94 -26.69 -1.65
CA GLU A 136 -17.64 -27.42 -0.41
C GLU A 136 -16.37 -26.86 0.28
N LEU A 137 -15.32 -26.57 -0.48
CA LEU A 137 -14.12 -25.90 0.02
C LEU A 137 -14.37 -24.47 0.50
N SER A 138 -15.25 -23.73 -0.18
CA SER A 138 -15.66 -22.38 0.21
C SER A 138 -16.33 -22.40 1.60
N GLU A 139 -17.25 -23.34 1.81
CA GLU A 139 -17.94 -23.56 3.08
C GLU A 139 -16.96 -24.01 4.19
N ALA A 140 -16.10 -24.99 3.90
CA ALA A 140 -15.14 -25.51 4.88
C ALA A 140 -14.07 -24.49 5.32
N THR A 141 -13.67 -23.60 4.42
CA THR A 141 -12.57 -22.63 4.67
C THR A 141 -13.05 -21.25 5.08
N GLY A 142 -14.34 -20.95 4.92
CA GLY A 142 -14.92 -19.60 5.08
C GLY A 142 -14.45 -18.61 4.01
N LEU A 143 -13.84 -19.08 2.92
CA LEU A 143 -13.41 -18.26 1.79
C LEU A 143 -14.49 -18.23 0.73
N THR A 144 -14.49 -17.22 -0.14
CA THR A 144 -15.37 -17.20 -1.32
C THR A 144 -14.91 -18.21 -2.37
N THR A 145 -15.84 -18.71 -3.18
CA THR A 145 -15.54 -19.62 -4.31
C THR A 145 -14.52 -19.04 -5.30
N THR A 146 -14.50 -17.71 -5.46
CA THR A 146 -13.49 -16.99 -6.24
C THR A 146 -12.11 -17.04 -5.59
N GLN A 147 -12.01 -16.85 -4.27
CA GLN A 147 -10.75 -16.97 -3.54
C GLN A 147 -10.19 -18.40 -3.60
N VAL A 148 -11.05 -19.41 -3.44
CA VAL A 148 -10.68 -20.83 -3.62
C VAL A 148 -10.18 -21.06 -5.05
N SER A 149 -10.94 -20.64 -6.06
CA SER A 149 -10.54 -20.79 -7.47
C SER A 149 -9.19 -20.15 -7.78
N ASN A 150 -8.97 -18.93 -7.28
CA ASN A 150 -7.71 -18.21 -7.44
C ASN A 150 -6.56 -18.90 -6.71
N TRP A 151 -6.79 -19.47 -5.53
CA TRP A 151 -5.77 -20.18 -4.79
C TRP A 151 -5.26 -21.40 -5.56
N PHE A 152 -6.16 -22.24 -6.08
CA PHE A 152 -5.79 -23.43 -6.87
C PHE A 152 -5.08 -23.04 -8.17
N LYS A 153 -5.58 -22.00 -8.87
CA LYS A 153 -4.91 -21.46 -10.07
C LYS A 153 -3.48 -21.01 -9.75
N ASN A 154 -3.31 -20.21 -8.70
CA ASN A 154 -2.00 -19.66 -8.32
C ASN A 154 -1.05 -20.75 -7.80
N ARG A 155 -1.56 -21.79 -7.13
CA ARG A 155 -0.74 -22.92 -6.67
C ARG A 155 -0.15 -23.69 -7.86
N ARG A 156 -0.99 -24.08 -8.83
CA ARG A 156 -0.51 -24.74 -10.06
C ARG A 156 0.50 -23.91 -10.85
N GLN A 157 0.32 -22.58 -10.89
CA GLN A 157 1.29 -21.69 -11.54
C GLN A 157 2.65 -21.69 -10.83
N ARG A 158 2.67 -21.75 -9.49
CA ARG A 158 3.92 -21.84 -8.72
C ARG A 158 4.62 -23.18 -8.96
N ASP A 159 3.87 -24.28 -8.98
CA ASP A 159 4.44 -25.62 -9.16
C ASP A 159 5.11 -25.76 -10.54
N ARG A 160 4.46 -25.29 -11.60
CA ARG A 160 5.06 -25.23 -12.95
C ARG A 160 6.32 -24.34 -13.01
N ALA A 161 6.31 -23.22 -12.28
CA ALA A 161 7.45 -22.31 -12.24
C ALA A 161 8.63 -22.91 -11.47
N SER A 162 8.39 -23.80 -10.50
CA SER A 162 9.45 -24.56 -9.82
C SER A 162 9.97 -25.74 -10.65
N GLU A 163 9.11 -26.37 -11.45
CA GLU A 163 9.50 -27.50 -12.33
C GLU A 163 10.35 -27.05 -13.53
N GLY A 164 10.09 -25.85 -14.08
CA GLY A 164 10.86 -25.32 -15.23
C GLY A 164 12.14 -24.57 -14.87
N ALA A 165 12.55 -24.57 -13.59
CA ALA A 165 13.74 -23.87 -13.08
C ALA A 165 14.84 -24.83 -12.57
N GLY A 166 14.62 -26.14 -12.70
CA GLY A 166 15.61 -27.20 -12.47
C GLY A 166 16.03 -27.82 -13.80
#